data_AF-A0A6I9M921-F1
#
_entry.id   AF-A0A6I9M921-F1
#
_cell.length_a   1.000
_cell.length_b   1.000
_cell.length_c   1.000
_cell.angle_alpha   90.00
_cell.angle_beta   90.00
_cell.angle_gamma   90.00
#
_symmetry.space_group_name_H-M   'P 1'
#
loop_
_entity.id
_entity.type
_entity.pdbx_description
1 polymer ?
#
loop_
_entity_poly.entity_id
_entity_poly.type
_entity_poly.pdbx_seq_one_letter_code
_entity_poly.pdbx_strand_id
1 'polypeptide(L)'
;MAERGELDLTGAKQNTGVWLVKVPKYLSQQWAKAPGRGEVGKLRIAKNQGRTEVSFTLNEDLANIHDIGGKPASVSAPREHPFVLQSVGGQTLTVFTESSS
;
A
#
# COMPACT_ATOMS: atom_id res chain seq x y z
N MET A 1 6.15 -30.85 0.23
CA MET A 1 6.76 -29.94 1.21
C MET A 1 8.13 -29.62 0.64
N ALA A 2 8.40 -28.35 0.33
CA ALA A 2 9.68 -27.96 -0.27
C ALA A 2 10.83 -28.22 0.72
N GLU A 3 12.01 -28.61 0.23
CA GLU A 3 13.18 -28.80 1.08
C GLU A 3 13.68 -27.45 1.63
N ARG A 4 14.43 -27.49 2.75
CA ARG A 4 15.02 -26.28 3.32
C ARG A 4 16.01 -25.67 2.33
N GLY A 5 15.75 -24.44 1.90
CA GLY A 5 16.55 -23.73 0.89
C GLY A 5 16.01 -23.85 -0.53
N GLU A 6 14.94 -24.61 -0.75
CA GLU A 6 14.21 -24.64 -2.01
C GLU A 6 13.25 -23.43 -2.10
N LEU A 7 13.20 -22.79 -3.27
CA LEU A 7 12.27 -21.70 -3.55
C LEU A 7 11.00 -22.25 -4.19
N ASP A 8 9.86 -22.09 -3.52
CA ASP A 8 8.56 -22.40 -4.11
C ASP A 8 8.23 -21.44 -5.27
N LEU A 9 8.03 -22.01 -6.47
CA LEU A 9 7.75 -21.27 -7.70
C LEU A 9 6.25 -21.18 -8.03
N THR A 10 5.35 -21.60 -7.13
CA THR A 10 3.91 -21.72 -7.42
C THR A 10 3.29 -20.41 -7.93
N GLY A 11 3.50 -19.29 -7.25
CA GLY A 11 2.93 -17.98 -7.66
C GLY A 11 3.46 -17.50 -9.02
N ALA A 12 4.74 -17.76 -9.32
CA ALA A 12 5.33 -17.44 -10.62
C ALA A 12 4.71 -18.29 -11.74
N LYS A 13 4.53 -19.59 -11.52
CA LYS A 13 3.90 -20.50 -12.49
C LYS A 13 2.43 -20.18 -12.74
N GLN A 14 1.73 -19.63 -11.75
CA GLN A 14 0.34 -19.17 -11.86
C GLN A 14 0.21 -17.75 -12.44
N ASN A 15 1.33 -17.10 -12.76
CA ASN A 15 1.37 -15.73 -13.28
C ASN A 15 0.64 -14.73 -12.36
N THR A 16 0.86 -14.85 -11.04
CA THR A 16 0.24 -13.97 -10.04
C THR A 16 0.74 -12.54 -10.20
N GLY A 17 -0.15 -11.62 -10.59
CA GLY A 17 0.14 -10.20 -10.70
C GLY A 17 0.02 -9.46 -9.36
N VAL A 18 0.98 -8.57 -9.09
CA VAL A 18 1.00 -7.71 -7.89
C VAL A 18 1.28 -6.27 -8.27
N TRP A 19 0.97 -5.33 -7.38
CA TRP A 19 1.26 -3.91 -7.57
C TRP A 19 2.39 -3.47 -6.65
N LEU A 20 3.31 -2.67 -7.19
CA LEU A 20 4.34 -1.98 -6.42
C LEU A 20 3.92 -0.52 -6.24
N VAL A 21 3.66 -0.11 -4.99
CA VAL A 21 3.22 1.24 -4.65
C VAL A 21 4.28 1.91 -3.78
N LYS A 22 4.77 3.07 -4.22
CA LYS A 22 5.65 3.91 -3.40
C LYS A 22 4.82 4.75 -2.44
N VAL A 23 5.06 4.59 -1.14
CA VAL A 23 4.29 5.26 -0.08
C VAL A 23 5.14 6.33 0.61
N PRO A 24 4.64 7.57 0.79
CA PRO A 24 5.33 8.58 1.60
C PRO A 24 5.50 8.16 3.06
N LYS A 25 6.62 8.53 3.70
CA LYS A 25 6.93 8.12 5.09
C LYS A 25 5.82 8.47 6.07
N TYR A 26 5.26 9.68 6.00
CA TYR A 26 4.18 10.10 6.92
C TYR A 26 2.96 9.19 6.83
N LEU A 27 2.63 8.68 5.64
CA LEU A 27 1.46 7.84 5.42
C LEU A 27 1.68 6.45 6.01
N SER A 28 2.88 5.88 5.81
CA SER A 28 3.25 4.61 6.44
C SER A 28 3.27 4.67 7.98
N GLN A 29 3.66 5.81 8.55
CA GLN A 29 3.62 6.04 10.00
C GLN A 29 2.18 6.11 10.53
N GLN A 30 1.24 6.65 9.76
CA GLN A 30 -0.18 6.63 10.13
C GLN A 30 -0.78 5.22 10.03
N TRP A 31 -0.40 4.45 9.00
CA TRP A 31 -0.83 3.05 8.87
C TRP A 31 -0.36 2.16 10.02
N ALA A 32 0.83 2.43 10.57
CA ALA A 32 1.34 1.71 11.73
C ALA A 32 0.49 1.90 13.01
N LYS A 33 -0.40 2.90 13.03
CA LYS A 33 -1.33 3.17 14.14
C LYS A 33 -2.69 2.48 13.96
N ALA A 34 -2.88 1.72 12.88
CA ALA A 34 -4.14 1.04 12.59
C ALA A 34 -4.48 -0.03 13.65
N PRO A 35 -5.65 0.05 14.30
CA PRO A 35 -6.05 -0.94 15.30
C PRO A 35 -6.54 -2.24 14.66
N GLY A 36 -6.55 -3.33 15.45
CA GLY A 36 -7.20 -4.59 15.09
C GLY A 36 -6.57 -5.28 13.87
N ARG A 37 -7.38 -5.52 12.83
CA ARG A 37 -6.96 -6.26 11.62
C ARG A 37 -6.15 -5.43 10.61
N GLY A 38 -5.81 -4.17 10.94
CA GLY A 38 -4.97 -3.33 10.09
C GLY A 38 -5.71 -2.65 8.93
N GLU A 39 -7.00 -2.32 9.11
CA GLU A 39 -7.71 -1.50 8.12
C GLU A 39 -7.21 -0.06 8.18
N VAL A 40 -6.73 0.47 7.05
CA VAL A 40 -6.12 1.80 6.98
C VAL A 40 -6.91 2.82 6.15
N GLY A 41 -7.82 2.37 5.30
CA GLY A 41 -8.43 3.22 4.29
C GLY A 41 -9.07 2.44 3.16
N LYS A 42 -9.50 3.17 2.13
CA LYS A 42 -10.11 2.60 0.93
C LYS A 42 -9.38 3.05 -0.32
N LEU A 43 -9.23 2.13 -1.27
CA LEU A 43 -8.71 2.42 -2.60
C LEU A 43 -9.88 2.64 -3.56
N ARG A 44 -9.90 3.78 -4.24
CA ARG A 44 -10.87 4.10 -5.31
C ARG A 44 -10.20 3.95 -6.67
N ILE A 45 -10.85 3.22 -7.57
CA ILE A 45 -10.43 3.06 -8.97
C ILE A 45 -11.58 3.57 -9.84
N ALA A 46 -11.37 4.68 -10.54
CA ALA A 46 -12.30 5.23 -11.51
C ALA A 46 -11.75 5.01 -12.92
N LYS A 47 -12.52 4.32 -13.76
CA LYS A 47 -12.17 4.09 -15.17
C LYS A 47 -13.17 4.86 -16.03
N ASN A 48 -12.71 5.96 -16.60
CA ASN A 48 -13.45 6.77 -17.55
C ASN A 48 -12.91 6.52 -18.96
N GLN A 49 -13.65 6.91 -19.99
CA GLN A 49 -13.24 6.71 -21.39
C GLN A 49 -11.84 7.33 -21.64
N GLY A 50 -10.83 6.47 -21.78
CA GLY A 50 -9.44 6.89 -22.04
C GLY A 50 -8.62 7.32 -20.80
N ARG A 51 -9.18 7.33 -19.59
CA ARG A 51 -8.45 7.73 -18.37
C ARG A 51 -8.77 6.83 -17.19
N THR A 52 -7.72 6.33 -16.53
CA THR A 52 -7.83 5.62 -15.25
C THR A 52 -7.29 6.51 -14.15
N GLU A 53 -8.11 6.74 -13.13
CA GLU A 53 -7.74 7.48 -11.92
C GLU A 53 -7.79 6.54 -10.73
N VAL A 54 -6.69 6.47 -9.99
CA VAL A 54 -6.57 5.65 -8.79
C VAL A 54 -6.22 6.58 -7.64
N SER A 55 -6.88 6.41 -6.50
CA SER A 55 -6.62 7.20 -5.29
C SER A 55 -6.85 6.35 -4.05
N PHE A 56 -6.08 6.64 -3.00
CA PHE A 56 -6.26 6.06 -1.68
C PHE A 56 -6.83 7.11 -0.73
N THR A 57 -7.86 6.75 0.03
CA THR A 57 -8.44 7.59 1.07
C THR A 57 -8.18 6.98 2.44
N LEU A 58 -7.52 7.72 3.32
CA LEU A 58 -7.23 7.30 4.69
C LEU A 58 -8.52 7.30 5.54
N ASN A 59 -8.68 6.31 6.43
CA ASN A 59 -9.80 6.26 7.37
C ASN A 59 -9.81 7.48 8.31
N GLU A 60 -11.00 7.93 8.70
CA GLU A 60 -11.15 9.14 9.52
C GLU A 60 -10.42 9.01 10.86
N ASP A 61 -10.51 7.85 11.50
CA ASP A 61 -9.88 7.57 12.77
C ASP A 61 -8.36 7.73 12.69
N LEU A 62 -7.74 7.33 11.57
CA LEU A 62 -6.29 7.45 11.34
C LEU A 62 -5.88 8.85 10.87
N ALA A 63 -6.77 9.57 10.18
CA ALA A 63 -6.51 10.95 9.77
C ALA A 63 -6.43 11.92 10.96
N ASN A 64 -7.05 11.56 12.09
CA ASN A 64 -7.14 12.39 13.29
C ASN A 64 -6.07 12.06 14.36
N ILE A 65 -5.20 11.06 14.14
CA ILE A 65 -4.18 10.69 15.13
C ILE A 65 -2.97 11.64 15.05
N HIS A 66 -2.98 12.63 15.92
CA HIS A 66 -1.83 13.48 16.20
C HIS A 66 -0.75 12.70 16.97
N ASP A 67 0.51 12.94 16.63
CA ASP A 67 1.63 12.37 17.39
C ASP A 67 1.74 12.98 18.79
N ILE A 68 2.45 12.29 19.68
CA ILE A 68 2.67 12.66 21.09
C ILE A 68 3.28 14.07 21.14
N GLY A 69 2.46 15.07 21.46
CA GLY A 69 2.85 16.48 21.39
C GLY A 69 1.71 17.50 21.43
N GLY A 70 0.45 17.06 21.34
CA GLY A 70 -0.70 17.78 21.91
C GLY A 70 -1.04 19.15 21.31
N LYS A 71 -0.46 19.55 20.18
CA LYS A 71 -0.95 20.73 19.44
C LYS A 71 -1.80 20.25 18.27
N PRO A 72 -3.10 20.60 18.20
CA PRO A 72 -3.85 20.43 16.97
C PRO A 72 -3.16 21.28 15.92
N ALA A 73 -2.44 20.65 14.99
CA ALA A 73 -2.10 21.33 13.77
C ALA A 73 -3.45 21.68 13.12
N SER A 74 -3.67 22.95 12.84
CA SER A 74 -4.83 23.49 12.11
C SER A 74 -4.96 22.95 10.67
N VAL A 75 -4.25 21.86 10.35
CA VAL A 75 -4.06 21.28 9.03
C VAL A 75 -4.45 19.81 9.15
N SER A 76 -5.64 19.46 8.68
CA SER A 76 -6.01 18.06 8.48
C SER A 76 -5.07 17.48 7.43
N ALA A 77 -4.53 16.28 7.67
CA ALA A 77 -3.76 15.60 6.65
C ALA A 77 -4.62 15.43 5.40
N PRO A 78 -4.09 15.64 4.17
CA PRO A 78 -4.83 15.36 2.95
C PRO A 78 -5.34 13.92 3.01
N ARG A 79 -6.66 13.74 3.05
CA ARG A 79 -7.25 12.40 3.21
C ARG A 79 -7.16 11.59 1.94
N GLU A 80 -7.17 12.25 0.79
CA GLU A 80 -7.10 11.64 -0.53
C GLU A 80 -5.68 11.73 -1.10
N HIS A 81 -5.16 10.59 -1.53
CA HIS A 81 -3.84 10.43 -2.10
C HIS A 81 -3.95 9.85 -3.51
N PRO A 82 -3.88 10.68 -4.57
CA PRO A 82 -3.92 10.19 -5.95
C PRO A 82 -2.66 9.41 -6.29
N PHE A 83 -2.82 8.34 -7.07
CA PHE A 83 -1.73 7.50 -7.53
C PHE A 83 -1.26 7.96 -8.90
N VAL A 84 0.06 8.03 -9.08
CA VAL A 84 0.68 8.25 -10.39
C VAL A 84 1.10 6.87 -10.93
N LEU A 85 0.44 6.42 -12.00
CA LEU A 85 0.77 5.16 -12.65
C LEU A 85 2.10 5.29 -13.40
N GLN A 86 3.03 4.36 -13.16
CA GLN A 86 4.34 4.33 -13.82
C GLN A 86 4.51 3.04 -14.63
N SER A 87 5.23 3.13 -15.74
CA SER A 87 5.59 1.96 -16.55
C SER A 87 6.71 1.16 -15.89
N VAL A 88 6.64 -0.16 -15.99
CA VAL A 88 7.67 -1.10 -15.52
C VAL A 88 8.41 -1.79 -16.67
N GLY A 89 8.20 -1.37 -17.92
CA GLY A 89 8.71 -2.09 -19.10
C GLY A 89 10.23 -2.17 -19.26
N GLY A 90 11.00 -1.41 -18.46
CA GLY A 90 12.47 -1.44 -18.49
C GLY A 90 13.11 -2.57 -17.69
N GLN A 91 12.36 -3.28 -16.84
CA GLN A 91 12.88 -4.37 -16.01
C GLN A 91 11.77 -5.34 -15.57
N THR A 92 12.14 -6.60 -15.32
CA THR A 92 11.23 -7.57 -14.70
C THR A 92 11.34 -7.49 -13.18
N LEU A 93 10.21 -7.25 -12.50
CA LEU A 93 10.13 -7.23 -11.04
C LEU A 93 9.34 -8.45 -10.55
N THR A 94 9.90 -9.18 -9.58
CA THR A 94 9.27 -10.34 -8.94
C THR A 94 9.31 -10.20 -7.42
N VAL A 95 8.38 -10.85 -6.72
CA VAL A 95 8.33 -10.88 -5.25
C VAL A 95 8.58 -12.30 -4.77
N PHE A 96 9.43 -12.46 -3.77
CA PHE A 96 9.60 -13.71 -3.02
C PHE A 96 9.43 -13.40 -1.52
N THR A 97 9.03 -14.41 -0.75
CA THR A 97 8.81 -14.29 0.70
C THR A 97 9.65 -15.31 1.45
N GLU A 98 10.14 -14.93 2.62
CA GLU A 98 10.79 -15.83 3.57
C GLU A 98 9.92 -15.93 4.82
N SER A 99 9.43 -17.13 5.12
CA SER A 99 8.64 -17.39 6.33
C SER A 99 9.56 -17.60 7.54
N SER A 100 9.24 -16.99 8.68
CA SER A 100 9.88 -17.32 9.95
C SER A 100 9.56 -18.76 10.35
N SER A 101 10.59 -19.54 10.66
CA SER A 101 10.51 -20.90 11.21
C SER A 101 10.01 -20.95 12.65
#